data_AF-A0A661KMA1-F1
#
_entry.id   AF-A0A661KMA1-F1
#
_cell.length_a   1.000
_cell.length_b   1.000
_cell.length_c   1.000
_cell.angle_alpha   90.00
_cell.angle_beta   90.00
_cell.angle_gamma   90.00
#
_symmetry.space_group_name_H-M   'P 1'
#
loop_
_entity.id
_entity.type
_entity.pdbx_description
1 polymer ?
#
loop_
_entity_poly.entity_id
_entity_poly.type
_entity_poly.pdbx_seq_one_letter_code
_entity_poly.pdbx_strand_id
1 'polypeptide(L)'
;MDFYGNRLVDLLVDEERAGSLKELAINLPDVVLNDRQLCDLELLASGAFSPLKGFMNRMDYNSVIDKMRLQNGTLWPIPICLDIPETLAKRLGVGQSVGLRDQEGFLLAVMHIEDIWPIDKEKEAIQLFGTIDRRHPGVEYLFGRGGDYYIGGSLEVLSLPLHFDFKQLRLTPVEVRQNAKRLGWKRIVGFQTENPIH
;
A
#
# COMPACT_ATOMS: atom_id res chain seq x y z
N MET A 1 -15.53 -9.31 16.21
CA MET A 1 -14.21 -9.48 15.56
C MET A 1 -13.60 -8.11 15.52
N ASP A 2 -12.53 -7.89 16.26
CA ASP A 2 -11.82 -6.62 16.19
C ASP A 2 -10.98 -6.57 14.90
N PHE A 3 -10.54 -5.37 14.51
CA PHE A 3 -9.62 -5.21 13.40
C PHE A 3 -8.19 -5.53 13.86
N TYR A 4 -7.32 -5.90 12.92
CA TYR A 4 -5.92 -6.11 13.23
C TYR A 4 -5.29 -4.80 13.74
N GLY A 5 -4.56 -4.85 14.86
CA GLY A 5 -4.12 -3.63 15.55
C GLY A 5 -5.22 -2.89 16.33
N ASN A 6 -6.35 -3.55 16.63
CA ASN A 6 -7.49 -3.08 17.43
C ASN A 6 -8.34 -1.94 16.83
N ARG A 7 -7.96 -1.41 15.66
CA ARG A 7 -8.70 -0.33 14.99
C ARG A 7 -8.58 -0.45 13.48
N LEU A 8 -9.68 -0.21 12.77
CA LEU A 8 -9.66 0.01 11.33
C LEU A 8 -9.03 1.36 11.03
N VAL A 9 -8.02 1.37 10.17
CA VAL A 9 -7.45 2.57 9.60
C VAL A 9 -8.05 2.75 8.21
N ASP A 10 -9.01 3.66 8.09
CA ASP A 10 -9.57 4.09 6.80
C ASP A 10 -8.85 5.38 6.41
N LEU A 11 -8.26 5.40 5.21
CA LEU A 11 -7.49 6.54 4.72
C LEU A 11 -8.26 7.37 3.68
N LEU A 12 -9.51 6.99 3.39
CA LEU A 12 -10.39 7.81 2.56
C LEU A 12 -10.75 9.10 3.28
N VAL A 13 -10.50 10.23 2.63
CA VAL A 13 -10.88 11.54 3.14
C VAL A 13 -12.31 11.90 2.75
N ASP A 14 -12.92 12.82 3.50
CA ASP A 14 -14.22 13.38 3.14
C ASP A 14 -14.15 14.29 1.88
N GLU A 15 -15.31 14.65 1.35
CA GLU A 15 -15.40 15.44 0.10
C GLU A 15 -14.76 16.84 0.23
N GLU A 16 -14.85 17.46 1.41
CA GLU A 16 -14.28 18.78 1.67
C GLU A 16 -12.75 18.72 1.63
N ARG A 17 -12.17 17.75 2.33
CA ARG A 17 -10.72 17.52 2.34
C ARG A 17 -10.24 17.07 0.96
N ALA A 18 -10.99 16.22 0.27
CA ALA A 18 -10.68 15.82 -1.11
C ALA A 18 -10.62 17.04 -2.06
N GLY A 19 -11.53 18.01 -1.90
CA GLY A 19 -11.51 19.27 -2.65
C GLY A 19 -10.21 20.05 -2.41
N SER A 20 -9.84 20.23 -1.13
CA SER A 20 -8.61 20.93 -0.74
C SER A 20 -7.34 20.23 -1.26
N LEU A 21 -7.31 18.90 -1.23
CA LEU A 21 -6.19 18.12 -1.75
C LEU A 21 -6.06 18.20 -3.27
N LYS A 22 -7.18 18.30 -4.02
CA LYS A 22 -7.13 18.53 -5.47
C LYS A 22 -6.49 19.87 -5.81
N GLU A 23 -6.82 20.93 -5.07
CA GLU A 23 -6.20 22.24 -5.26
C GLU A 23 -4.70 22.23 -4.92
N LEU A 24 -4.34 21.60 -3.79
CA LEU A 24 -2.95 21.43 -3.36
C LEU A 24 -2.14 20.66 -4.42
N ALA A 25 -2.69 19.56 -4.94
CA ALA A 25 -2.03 18.67 -5.88
C ALA A 25 -1.68 19.30 -7.23
N ILE A 26 -2.26 20.45 -7.60
CA ILE A 26 -1.90 21.18 -8.83
C ILE A 26 -0.42 21.58 -8.82
N ASN A 27 0.14 21.87 -7.64
CA ASN A 27 1.51 22.34 -7.48
C ASN A 27 2.45 21.27 -6.92
N LEU A 28 1.96 20.04 -6.73
CA LEU A 28 2.77 18.95 -6.22
C LEU A 28 3.46 18.18 -7.35
N PRO A 29 4.67 17.66 -7.10
CA PRO A 29 5.23 16.62 -7.96
C PRO A 29 4.36 15.36 -7.92
N ASP A 30 4.28 14.67 -9.04
CA ASP A 30 3.48 13.47 -9.20
C ASP A 30 4.33 12.20 -9.18
N VAL A 31 3.76 11.13 -8.62
CA VAL A 31 4.21 9.75 -8.74
C VAL A 31 3.09 8.97 -9.43
N VAL A 32 3.40 8.43 -10.61
CA VAL A 32 2.48 7.55 -11.35
C VAL A 32 2.65 6.12 -10.84
N LEU A 33 1.56 5.54 -10.35
CA LEU A 33 1.55 4.22 -9.74
C LEU A 33 1.47 3.12 -10.79
N ASN A 34 2.24 2.05 -10.58
CA ASN A 34 2.09 0.81 -11.34
C ASN A 34 0.96 -0.07 -10.76
N ASP A 35 0.60 -1.13 -11.48
CA ASP A 35 -0.53 -2.00 -11.11
C ASP A 35 -0.39 -2.59 -9.69
N ARG A 36 0.82 -2.96 -9.27
CA ARG A 36 1.06 -3.49 -7.92
C ARG A 36 0.85 -2.40 -6.86
N GLN A 37 1.36 -1.20 -7.12
CA GLN A 37 1.23 -0.06 -6.22
C GLN A 37 -0.23 0.43 -6.12
N LEU A 38 -1.02 0.30 -7.19
CA LEU A 38 -2.46 0.55 -7.16
C LEU A 38 -3.18 -0.45 -6.25
N CYS A 39 -2.86 -1.74 -6.33
CA CYS A 39 -3.38 -2.75 -5.40
C CYS A 39 -3.01 -2.44 -3.95
N ASP A 40 -1.75 -2.09 -3.69
CA ASP A 40 -1.29 -1.74 -2.33
C ASP A 40 -2.00 -0.48 -1.82
N LEU A 41 -2.17 0.54 -2.65
CA LEU A 41 -2.93 1.76 -2.32
C LEU A 41 -4.38 1.43 -1.95
N GLU A 42 -5.06 0.58 -2.71
CA GLU A 42 -6.46 0.20 -2.44
C GLU A 42 -6.61 -0.53 -1.10
N LEU A 43 -5.67 -1.43 -0.79
CA LEU A 43 -5.67 -2.18 0.48
C LEU A 43 -5.29 -1.30 1.68
N LEU A 44 -4.41 -0.31 1.50
CA LEU A 44 -4.14 0.73 2.48
C LEU A 44 -5.38 1.61 2.69
N ALA A 45 -5.99 2.09 1.61
CA ALA A 45 -7.11 3.01 1.64
C ALA A 45 -8.35 2.41 2.33
N SER A 46 -8.71 1.18 1.96
CA SER A 46 -9.86 0.46 2.52
C SER A 46 -9.63 -0.06 3.95
N GLY A 47 -8.41 0.08 4.48
CA GLY A 47 -8.01 -0.41 5.78
C GLY A 47 -7.84 -1.93 5.87
N ALA A 48 -7.77 -2.63 4.73
CA ALA A 48 -7.39 -4.04 4.69
C ALA A 48 -5.98 -4.24 5.27
N PHE A 49 -5.11 -3.25 5.12
CA PHE A 49 -3.78 -3.21 5.71
C PHE A 49 -3.67 -2.51 7.07
N SER A 50 -4.78 -2.39 7.82
CA SER A 50 -4.71 -1.92 9.22
C SER A 50 -3.66 -2.73 10.00
N PRO A 51 -2.75 -2.10 10.77
CA PRO A 51 -2.78 -0.73 11.26
C PRO A 51 -1.96 0.30 10.44
N LEU A 52 -1.54 -0.03 9.21
CA LEU A 52 -0.75 0.88 8.40
C LEU A 52 -1.54 2.15 8.06
N LYS A 53 -0.84 3.29 8.05
CA LYS A 53 -1.40 4.63 7.77
C LYS A 53 -0.94 5.21 6.43
N GLY A 54 -0.28 4.37 5.63
CA GLY A 54 0.40 4.75 4.40
C GLY A 54 1.48 3.74 4.07
N PHE A 55 2.30 4.08 3.08
CA PHE A 55 3.49 3.28 2.76
C PHE A 55 4.49 3.39 3.91
N MET A 56 5.08 2.25 4.30
CA MET A 56 5.99 2.19 5.44
C MET A 56 7.15 3.16 5.29
N ASN A 57 7.51 3.83 6.37
CA ASN A 57 8.77 4.57 6.45
C ASN A 57 9.95 3.60 6.66
N ARG A 58 11.17 4.13 6.68
CA ARG A 58 12.38 3.31 6.72
C ARG A 58 12.48 2.50 8.01
N MET A 59 11.98 3.05 9.12
CA MET A 59 12.02 2.38 10.42
C MET A 59 11.11 1.16 10.47
N ASP A 60 9.86 1.30 10.02
CA ASP A 60 8.93 0.17 9.93
C ASP A 60 9.41 -0.87 8.91
N TYR A 61 9.90 -0.43 7.74
CA TYR A 61 10.50 -1.32 6.75
C TYR A 61 11.63 -2.19 7.34
N ASN A 62 12.63 -1.56 7.96
CA ASN A 62 13.76 -2.30 8.54
C ASN A 62 13.29 -3.26 9.64
N SER A 63 12.34 -2.85 10.47
CA SER A 63 11.79 -3.71 11.51
C SER A 63 11.04 -4.92 10.93
N VAL A 64 10.30 -4.73 9.84
CA VAL A 64 9.59 -5.82 9.14
C VAL A 64 10.59 -6.79 8.52
N ILE A 65 11.58 -6.28 7.80
CA ILE A 65 12.62 -7.10 7.17
C ILE A 65 13.42 -7.89 8.21
N ASP A 66 13.82 -7.28 9.32
CA ASP A 66 14.71 -7.93 10.29
C ASP A 66 13.95 -8.78 11.34
N LYS A 67 12.67 -8.47 11.62
CA LYS A 67 11.94 -9.04 12.78
C LYS A 67 10.50 -9.48 12.46
N MET A 68 10.03 -9.34 11.23
CA MET A 68 8.63 -9.59 10.83
C MET A 68 7.62 -8.83 11.70
N ARG A 69 7.99 -7.63 12.15
CA ARG A 69 7.16 -6.79 13.01
C ARG A 69 7.33 -5.32 12.63
N LEU A 70 6.25 -4.56 12.72
CA LEU A 70 6.32 -3.09 12.73
C LEU A 70 7.16 -2.61 13.91
N GLN A 71 7.62 -1.37 13.88
CA GLN A 71 8.43 -0.78 14.95
C GLN A 71 7.74 -0.87 16.32
N ASN A 72 6.41 -0.77 16.34
CA ASN A 72 5.60 -0.87 17.56
C ASN A 72 5.41 -2.32 18.06
N GLY A 73 6.02 -3.32 17.42
CA GLY A 73 5.96 -4.74 17.80
C GLY A 73 4.80 -5.53 17.19
N THR A 74 3.88 -4.88 16.48
CA THR A 74 2.77 -5.55 15.77
C THR A 74 3.34 -6.51 14.72
N LEU A 75 2.87 -7.76 14.69
CA LEU A 75 3.31 -8.74 13.70
C LEU A 75 2.97 -8.25 12.28
N TRP A 76 3.95 -8.20 11.40
CA TRP A 76 3.74 -7.80 10.01
C TRP A 76 4.87 -8.37 9.15
N PRO A 77 4.58 -9.38 8.30
CA PRO A 77 5.64 -10.18 7.67
C PRO A 77 6.13 -9.63 6.32
N ILE A 78 5.41 -8.74 5.65
CA ILE A 78 5.71 -8.30 4.28
C ILE A 78 5.73 -6.76 4.21
N PRO A 79 6.82 -6.11 3.78
CA PRO A 79 6.87 -4.66 3.70
C PRO A 79 5.91 -4.13 2.63
N ILE A 80 5.22 -3.04 2.96
CA ILE A 80 4.34 -2.32 2.04
C ILE A 80 4.98 -0.94 1.80
N CYS A 81 5.76 -0.83 0.74
CA CYS A 81 6.56 0.35 0.42
C CYS A 81 6.28 0.80 -1.01
N LEU A 82 6.42 2.10 -1.27
CA LEU A 82 6.26 2.67 -2.61
C LEU A 82 7.63 2.85 -3.26
N ASP A 83 7.95 2.02 -4.25
CA ASP A 83 9.19 2.09 -5.02
C ASP A 83 9.11 3.10 -6.16
N ILE A 84 10.18 3.87 -6.35
CA ILE A 84 10.33 4.86 -7.41
C ILE A 84 11.72 4.79 -8.06
N PRO A 85 11.88 5.24 -9.31
CA PRO A 85 13.20 5.30 -9.94
C PRO A 85 14.09 6.34 -9.26
N GLU A 86 15.41 6.11 -9.27
CA GLU A 86 16.39 7.04 -8.69
C GLU A 86 16.27 8.47 -9.24
N THR A 87 15.94 8.60 -10.53
CA THR A 87 15.78 9.90 -11.21
C THR A 87 14.66 10.75 -10.60
N LEU A 88 13.59 10.11 -10.11
CA LEU A 88 12.51 10.77 -9.39
C LEU A 88 12.91 11.02 -7.94
N ALA A 89 13.50 10.02 -7.26
CA ALA A 89 13.92 10.14 -5.87
C ALA A 89 14.86 11.34 -5.63
N LYS A 90 15.79 11.60 -6.55
CA LYS A 90 16.71 12.76 -6.48
C LYS A 90 16.03 14.13 -6.58
N ARG A 91 14.81 14.20 -7.12
CA ARG A 91 14.02 15.43 -7.23
C ARG A 91 13.08 15.63 -6.04
N LEU A 92 12.95 14.60 -5.21
CA LEU A 92 12.08 14.57 -4.06
C LEU A 92 12.87 14.82 -2.77
N GLY A 93 12.24 15.41 -1.77
CA GLY A 93 12.78 15.64 -0.44
C GLY A 93 11.83 15.20 0.66
N VAL A 94 12.38 14.83 1.82
CA VAL A 94 11.60 14.53 3.02
C VAL A 94 10.86 15.78 3.50
N GLY A 95 9.63 15.61 3.98
CA GLY A 95 8.74 16.68 4.44
C GLY A 95 7.90 17.34 3.35
N GLN A 96 8.14 17.02 2.07
CA GLN A 96 7.27 17.47 0.98
C GLN A 96 6.06 16.54 0.82
N SER A 97 5.10 16.97 -0.01
CA SER A 97 3.98 16.12 -0.44
C SER A 97 4.09 15.78 -1.92
N VAL A 98 3.57 14.62 -2.32
CA VAL A 98 3.45 14.19 -3.72
C VAL A 98 2.01 13.79 -4.04
N GLY A 99 1.57 14.05 -5.26
CA GLY A 99 0.35 13.47 -5.80
C GLY A 99 0.59 12.04 -6.27
N LEU A 100 -0.26 11.10 -5.88
CA LEU A 100 -0.26 9.73 -6.39
C LEU A 100 -1.34 9.58 -7.45
N ARG A 101 -0.94 9.19 -8.66
CA ARG A 101 -1.83 9.08 -9.82
C ARG A 101 -1.83 7.69 -10.42
N ASP A 102 -2.93 7.31 -11.07
CA ASP A 102 -2.93 6.15 -11.97
C ASP A 102 -2.23 6.46 -13.30
N GLN A 103 -2.21 5.47 -14.20
CA GLN A 103 -1.55 5.56 -15.50
C GLN A 103 -2.28 6.53 -16.46
N GLU A 104 -3.56 6.78 -16.20
CA GLU A 104 -4.45 7.70 -16.91
C GLU A 104 -4.32 9.15 -16.40
N GLY A 105 -3.57 9.36 -15.30
CA GLY A 105 -3.30 10.67 -14.71
C GLY A 105 -4.34 11.12 -13.67
N PHE A 106 -5.27 10.26 -13.28
CA PHE A 106 -6.25 10.54 -12.25
C PHE A 106 -5.60 10.59 -10.87
N LEU A 107 -5.87 11.65 -10.10
CA LEU A 107 -5.35 11.81 -8.74
C LEU A 107 -6.10 10.89 -7.78
N LEU A 108 -5.39 9.95 -7.19
CA LEU A 108 -5.95 8.98 -6.24
C LEU A 108 -5.68 9.36 -4.79
N ALA A 109 -4.47 9.84 -4.48
CA ALA A 109 -4.06 10.18 -3.13
C ALA A 109 -3.01 11.30 -3.10
N VAL A 110 -2.84 11.91 -1.94
CA VAL A 110 -1.66 12.72 -1.60
C VAL A 110 -0.86 11.97 -0.54
N MET A 111 0.44 11.85 -0.76
CA MET A 111 1.36 11.27 0.22
C MET A 111 2.25 12.35 0.81
N HIS A 112 2.36 12.39 2.13
CA HIS A 112 3.32 13.24 2.84
C HIS A 112 4.57 12.43 3.14
N ILE A 113 5.69 12.79 2.51
CA ILE A 113 6.92 11.99 2.55
C ILE A 113 7.61 12.17 3.90
N GLU A 114 7.75 11.06 4.61
CA GLU A 114 8.48 10.96 5.87
C GLU A 114 9.92 10.50 5.66
N ASP A 115 10.15 9.61 4.68
CA ASP A 115 11.46 9.02 4.41
C ASP A 115 11.65 8.73 2.91
N ILE A 116 12.91 8.83 2.45
CA ILE A 116 13.36 8.42 1.12
C ILE A 116 14.69 7.66 1.28
N TRP A 117 14.81 6.43 0.78
CA TRP A 117 16.05 5.65 0.90
C TRP A 117 16.26 4.67 -0.26
N PRO A 118 17.52 4.35 -0.61
CA PRO A 118 17.82 3.36 -1.64
C PRO A 118 17.45 1.95 -1.16
N ILE A 119 17.00 1.10 -2.09
CA ILE A 119 16.60 -0.28 -1.81
C ILE A 119 17.83 -1.19 -1.86
N ASP A 120 18.07 -1.93 -0.78
CA ASP A 120 19.01 -3.05 -0.77
C ASP A 120 18.30 -4.32 -1.26
N LYS A 121 18.21 -4.45 -2.59
CA LYS A 121 17.45 -5.51 -3.26
C LYS A 121 17.92 -6.91 -2.89
N GLU A 122 19.22 -7.10 -2.67
CA GLU A 122 19.78 -8.41 -2.27
C GLU A 122 19.40 -8.75 -0.83
N LYS A 123 19.58 -7.81 0.11
CA LYS A 123 19.18 -8.01 1.50
C LYS A 123 17.69 -8.35 1.58
N GLU A 124 16.85 -7.57 0.91
CA GLU A 124 15.41 -7.76 0.94
C GLU A 124 14.98 -9.09 0.32
N ALA A 125 15.57 -9.49 -0.80
CA ALA A 125 15.26 -10.79 -1.42
C ALA A 125 15.61 -11.97 -0.50
N ILE A 126 16.77 -11.92 0.17
CA ILE A 126 17.18 -12.96 1.12
C ILE A 126 16.22 -13.01 2.31
N GLN A 127 15.83 -11.86 2.87
CA GLN A 127 14.99 -11.82 4.06
C GLN A 127 13.53 -12.19 3.79
N LEU A 128 12.98 -11.80 2.63
CA LEU A 128 11.58 -12.07 2.29
C LEU A 128 11.37 -13.41 1.60
N PHE A 129 12.25 -13.78 0.68
CA PHE A 129 12.07 -14.95 -0.18
C PHE A 129 13.05 -16.08 0.13
N GLY A 130 14.04 -15.84 0.99
CA GLY A 130 15.08 -16.82 1.31
C GLY A 130 16.05 -17.10 0.15
N THR A 131 15.99 -16.33 -0.92
CA THR A 131 16.76 -16.56 -2.15
C THR A 131 16.94 -15.29 -2.96
N ILE A 132 18.01 -15.25 -3.77
CA ILE A 132 18.26 -14.24 -4.81
C ILE A 132 18.03 -14.82 -6.23
N ASP A 133 17.49 -16.04 -6.33
CA ASP A 133 17.19 -16.65 -7.63
C ASP A 133 16.05 -15.89 -8.32
N ARG A 134 16.35 -15.27 -9.46
CA ARG A 134 15.40 -14.51 -10.28
C ARG A 134 14.29 -15.36 -10.91
N ARG A 135 14.34 -16.70 -10.78
CA ARG A 135 13.19 -17.57 -11.10
C ARG A 135 12.06 -17.46 -10.08
N HIS A 136 12.34 -16.99 -8.87
CA HIS A 136 11.31 -16.70 -7.88
C HIS A 136 10.56 -15.41 -8.28
N PRO A 137 9.22 -15.42 -8.44
CA PRO A 137 8.47 -14.26 -8.93
C PRO A 137 8.69 -12.97 -8.12
N GLY A 138 8.78 -13.08 -6.79
CA GLY A 138 9.07 -11.94 -5.92
C GLY A 138 10.46 -11.34 -6.12
N VAL A 139 11.46 -12.17 -6.42
CA VAL A 139 12.83 -11.73 -6.69
C VAL A 139 12.90 -11.11 -8.10
N GLU A 140 12.25 -11.73 -9.08
CA GLU A 140 12.13 -11.17 -10.43
C GLU A 140 11.54 -9.77 -10.38
N TYR A 141 10.44 -9.58 -9.65
CA TYR A 141 9.84 -8.26 -9.51
C TYR A 141 10.81 -7.25 -8.90
N LEU A 142 11.41 -7.58 -7.74
CA LEU A 142 12.29 -6.66 -7.01
C LEU A 142 13.49 -6.20 -7.85
N PHE A 143 14.11 -7.11 -8.61
CA PHE A 143 15.28 -6.81 -9.43
C PHE A 143 14.95 -6.30 -10.84
N GLY A 144 13.87 -6.76 -11.44
CA GLY A 144 13.55 -6.52 -12.85
C GLY A 144 12.57 -5.38 -13.09
N ARG A 145 11.62 -5.15 -12.16
CA ARG A 145 10.52 -4.17 -12.33
C ARG A 145 10.46 -3.13 -11.23
N GLY A 146 10.92 -3.47 -10.03
CA GLY A 146 10.93 -2.57 -8.89
C GLY A 146 11.89 -1.40 -9.10
N GLY A 147 11.50 -0.25 -8.56
CA GLY A 147 12.31 0.97 -8.52
C GLY A 147 13.60 0.82 -7.73
N ASP A 148 14.32 1.92 -7.57
CA ASP A 148 15.65 1.95 -6.95
C ASP A 148 15.60 2.50 -5.53
N TYR A 149 14.55 3.27 -5.21
CA TYR A 149 14.34 3.93 -3.93
C TYR A 149 12.94 3.64 -3.42
N TYR A 150 12.81 3.49 -2.11
CA TYR A 150 11.51 3.58 -1.45
C TYR A 150 11.25 5.00 -0.97
N ILE A 151 9.97 5.38 -1.05
CA ILE A 151 9.41 6.53 -0.36
C ILE A 151 8.36 6.04 0.62
N GLY A 152 8.43 6.53 1.85
CA GLY A 152 7.52 6.17 2.93
C GLY A 152 6.84 7.41 3.48
N GLY A 153 5.60 7.26 3.94
CA GLY A 153 4.82 8.38 4.42
C GLY A 153 3.34 8.10 4.59
N SER A 154 2.67 8.99 5.33
CA SER A 154 1.23 8.96 5.53
C SER A 154 0.46 9.30 4.24
N LEU A 155 -0.70 8.66 4.06
CA LEU A 155 -1.58 8.90 2.91
C LEU A 155 -2.87 9.60 3.31
N GLU A 156 -3.31 10.50 2.43
CA GLU A 156 -4.68 11.00 2.36
C GLU A 156 -5.26 10.57 1.02
N VAL A 157 -6.21 9.63 1.04
CA VAL A 157 -6.74 9.01 -0.19
C VAL A 157 -8.04 9.68 -0.60
N LEU A 158 -8.08 10.22 -1.81
CA LEU A 158 -9.24 10.89 -2.38
C LEU A 158 -10.19 9.90 -3.07
N SER A 159 -9.63 8.87 -3.69
CA SER A 159 -10.40 7.86 -4.42
C SER A 159 -9.65 6.54 -4.46
N LEU A 160 -10.40 5.43 -4.39
CA LEU A 160 -9.88 4.11 -4.70
C LEU A 160 -9.57 4.01 -6.20
N PRO A 161 -8.63 3.13 -6.61
CA PRO A 161 -8.42 2.79 -8.02
C PRO A 161 -9.72 2.35 -8.71
N LEU A 162 -9.90 2.76 -9.96
CA LEU A 162 -11.08 2.42 -10.75
C LEU A 162 -10.96 1.00 -11.32
N HIS A 163 -11.91 0.14 -10.96
CA HIS A 163 -12.09 -1.18 -11.57
C HIS A 163 -13.34 -1.19 -12.43
N PHE A 164 -13.29 -1.62 -13.69
CA PHE A 164 -14.48 -1.67 -14.57
C PHE A 164 -15.22 -3.01 -14.52
N ASP A 165 -14.50 -4.07 -14.18
CA ASP A 165 -15.00 -5.43 -14.04
C ASP A 165 -15.44 -5.71 -12.60
N PHE A 166 -16.21 -6.78 -12.36
CA PHE A 166 -16.52 -7.41 -11.05
C PHE A 166 -16.70 -6.49 -9.82
N LYS A 167 -17.18 -5.25 -9.97
CA LYS A 167 -17.26 -4.26 -8.88
C LYS A 167 -18.00 -4.79 -7.65
N GLN A 168 -19.11 -5.48 -7.88
CA GLN A 168 -19.94 -6.07 -6.83
C GLN A 168 -19.25 -7.19 -6.03
N LEU A 169 -18.12 -7.74 -6.52
CA LEU A 169 -17.35 -8.78 -5.85
C LEU A 169 -16.18 -8.20 -5.02
N ARG A 170 -15.79 -6.94 -5.26
CA ARG A 170 -14.69 -6.26 -4.56
C ARG A 170 -15.22 -5.56 -3.30
N LEU A 171 -15.54 -6.34 -2.28
CA LEU A 171 -16.04 -5.81 -1.00
C LEU A 171 -14.89 -5.35 -0.10
N THR A 172 -15.00 -4.15 0.45
CA THR A 172 -14.10 -3.63 1.49
C THR A 172 -14.21 -4.43 2.79
N PRO A 173 -13.22 -4.36 3.69
CA PRO A 173 -13.30 -5.01 5.00
C PRO A 173 -14.55 -4.62 5.81
N VAL A 174 -15.00 -3.37 5.67
CA VAL A 174 -16.23 -2.88 6.31
C VAL A 174 -17.46 -3.56 5.72
N GLU A 175 -17.58 -3.60 4.39
CA GLU A 175 -18.72 -4.21 3.70
C GLU A 175 -18.81 -5.71 3.95
N VAL A 176 -17.68 -6.43 3.95
CA VAL A 176 -17.64 -7.87 4.30
C VAL A 176 -18.21 -8.10 5.70
N ARG A 177 -17.80 -7.28 6.68
CA ARG A 177 -18.29 -7.36 8.08
C ARG A 177 -19.76 -6.97 8.20
N GLN A 178 -20.20 -5.94 7.49
CA GLN A 178 -21.61 -5.53 7.44
C GLN A 178 -22.49 -6.63 6.84
N ASN A 179 -22.04 -7.26 5.75
CA ASN A 179 -22.73 -8.38 5.13
C ASN A 179 -22.84 -9.58 6.07
N ALA A 180 -21.75 -9.95 6.73
CA ALA A 180 -21.78 -11.01 7.73
C ALA A 180 -22.77 -10.71 8.87
N LYS A 181 -22.80 -9.47 9.37
CA LYS A 181 -23.74 -9.03 10.41
C LYS A 181 -25.20 -9.11 9.92
N ARG A 182 -25.47 -8.63 8.71
CA ARG A 182 -26.81 -8.67 8.07
C ARG A 182 -27.31 -10.11 7.92
N LEU A 183 -26.41 -11.04 7.61
CA LEU A 183 -26.72 -12.47 7.46
C LEU A 183 -26.70 -13.24 8.80
N GLY A 184 -26.40 -12.58 9.92
CA GLY A 184 -26.36 -13.20 11.24
C GLY A 184 -25.19 -14.17 11.44
N TRP A 185 -24.15 -14.10 10.60
CA TRP A 185 -23.00 -15.00 10.68
C TRP A 185 -22.11 -14.68 11.87
N LYS A 186 -21.97 -15.66 12.78
CA LYS A 186 -21.11 -15.55 13.98
C LYS A 186 -19.71 -16.10 13.78
N ARG A 187 -19.53 -16.98 12.80
CA ARG A 187 -18.29 -17.70 12.48
C ARG A 187 -18.09 -17.68 10.98
N ILE A 188 -16.92 -17.26 10.54
CA ILE A 188 -16.56 -17.08 9.13
C ILE A 188 -15.18 -17.71 8.94
N VAL A 189 -15.01 -18.45 7.85
CA VAL A 189 -13.73 -19.02 7.43
C VAL A 189 -13.35 -18.35 6.11
N GLY A 190 -12.15 -17.77 6.04
CA GLY A 190 -11.59 -17.23 4.80
C GLY A 190 -10.86 -18.32 4.04
N PHE A 191 -11.10 -18.41 2.74
CA PHE A 191 -10.39 -19.30 1.82
C PHE A 191 -9.75 -18.45 0.73
N GLN A 192 -8.42 -18.46 0.66
CA GLN A 192 -7.66 -17.75 -0.37
C GLN A 192 -7.33 -18.71 -1.51
N THR A 193 -7.58 -18.28 -2.75
CA THR A 193 -7.17 -19.04 -3.94
C THR A 193 -6.80 -18.10 -5.08
N GLU A 194 -5.78 -18.50 -5.84
CA GLU A 194 -5.44 -17.95 -7.16
C GLU A 194 -5.72 -18.96 -8.28
N ASN A 195 -6.25 -20.14 -7.92
CA ASN A 195 -6.54 -21.25 -8.82
C ASN A 195 -8.05 -21.53 -8.91
N PRO A 196 -8.52 -22.14 -10.01
CA PRO A 196 -9.87 -22.67 -10.11
C PRO A 196 -10.18 -23.68 -9.00
N ILE A 197 -11.41 -23.63 -8.49
CA ILE A 197 -11.93 -24.58 -7.50
C ILE A 197 -12.32 -25.88 -8.23
N HIS A 198 -11.91 -27.03 -7.68
CA HIS A 198 -12.18 -28.36 -8.20
C HIS A 198 -12.82 -29.26 -7.14
#